data_AF-A0A4Q5YRN8-F1
#
_entry.id   AF-A0A4Q5YRN8-F1
#
_cell.length_a   1.000
_cell.length_b   1.000
_cell.length_c   1.000
_cell.angle_alpha   90.00
_cell.angle_beta   90.00
_cell.angle_gamma   90.00
#
_symmetry.space_group_name_H-M   'P 1'
#
loop_
_entity.id
_entity.type
_entity.pdbx_description
1 polymer ?
#
loop_
_entity_poly.entity_id
_entity_poly.type
_entity_poly.pdbx_seq_one_letter_code
_entity_poly.pdbx_strand_id
1 'polypeptide(L)'
;MPFEKGQSGNPTGRKPGSKNKSTSQLRDILNSFLSDNFEAVAEAFHSLSARDKVKAYVDLLQYGLPKLQAESSNPFENMTDEQLDEIVNRLKASYEPKRED
;
A
#
# COMPACT_ATOMS: atom_id res chain seq x y z
N MET A 1 -24.56 -7.72 -30.66
CA MET A 1 -25.27 -8.41 -29.56
C MET A 1 -24.68 -7.92 -28.25
N PRO A 2 -25.48 -7.44 -27.29
CA PRO A 2 -24.99 -6.96 -26.00
C PRO A 2 -24.50 -8.14 -25.14
N PHE A 3 -23.53 -7.88 -24.28
CA PHE A 3 -22.87 -8.90 -23.45
C PHE A 3 -23.71 -9.24 -22.20
N GLU A 4 -24.06 -10.52 -22.02
CA GLU A 4 -24.78 -11.01 -20.84
C GLU A 4 -23.83 -11.35 -19.69
N LYS A 5 -24.02 -10.69 -18.53
CA LYS A 5 -23.23 -10.92 -17.32
C LYS A 5 -23.43 -12.35 -16.83
N GLY A 6 -22.36 -13.15 -16.84
CA GLY A 6 -22.38 -14.58 -16.45
C GLY A 6 -22.30 -15.57 -17.62
N GLN A 7 -22.50 -15.11 -18.86
CA GLN A 7 -22.25 -15.89 -20.09
C GLN A 7 -20.93 -15.50 -20.78
N SER A 8 -20.03 -14.82 -20.10
CA SER A 8 -18.66 -14.67 -20.61
C SER A 8 -17.95 -16.02 -20.58
N GLY A 9 -17.02 -16.26 -21.50
CA GLY A 9 -16.18 -17.46 -21.53
C GLY A 9 -15.39 -17.75 -20.23
N ASN A 10 -15.48 -16.89 -19.22
CA ASN A 10 -15.14 -17.18 -17.83
C ASN A 10 -16.32 -16.83 -16.88
N PRO A 11 -17.28 -17.75 -16.65
CA PRO A 11 -18.45 -17.52 -15.80
C PRO A 11 -18.09 -17.35 -14.32
N THR A 12 -16.95 -17.89 -13.89
CA THR A 12 -16.43 -17.75 -12.50
C THR A 12 -15.58 -16.50 -12.28
N GLY A 13 -15.35 -15.69 -13.33
CA GLY A 13 -14.48 -14.53 -13.26
C GLY A 13 -13.03 -14.86 -12.87
N ARG A 14 -12.23 -13.82 -12.64
CA ARG A 14 -10.86 -13.97 -12.11
C ARG A 14 -10.96 -14.36 -10.63
N LYS A 15 -10.32 -15.47 -10.22
CA LYS A 15 -10.34 -15.93 -8.81
C LYS A 15 -9.92 -14.78 -7.87
N PRO A 16 -10.71 -14.52 -6.80
CA PRO A 16 -10.33 -13.58 -5.75
C PRO A 16 -8.94 -13.93 -5.18
N GLY A 17 -8.07 -12.94 -5.04
CA GLY A 17 -6.70 -13.14 -4.53
C GLY A 17 -5.65 -13.57 -5.55
N SER A 18 -5.99 -13.68 -6.85
CA SER A 18 -4.98 -13.93 -7.88
C SER A 18 -4.02 -12.73 -8.02
N LYS A 19 -2.84 -12.83 -7.41
CA LYS A 19 -1.75 -11.84 -7.56
C LYS A 19 -1.38 -11.73 -9.04
N ASN A 20 -1.16 -10.50 -9.53
CA ASN A 20 -0.56 -10.30 -10.86
C ASN A 20 0.83 -10.94 -10.87
N LYS A 21 0.98 -12.08 -11.56
CA LYS A 21 2.26 -12.81 -11.65
C LYS A 21 3.38 -11.92 -12.22
N SER A 22 3.06 -11.06 -13.19
CA SER A 22 3.99 -10.09 -13.76
C SER A 22 4.51 -9.08 -12.74
N THR A 23 3.64 -8.58 -11.87
CA THR A 23 4.04 -7.64 -10.80
C THR A 23 4.92 -8.31 -9.75
N SER A 24 4.70 -9.60 -9.46
CA SER A 24 5.58 -10.36 -8.55
C SER A 24 6.97 -10.52 -9.16
N GLN A 25 7.04 -11.00 -10.41
CA GLN A 25 8.31 -11.22 -11.10
C GLN A 25 9.15 -9.94 -11.21
N LEU A 26 8.52 -8.80 -11.52
CA LEU A 26 9.22 -7.52 -11.56
C LEU A 26 9.78 -7.10 -10.19
N ARG A 27 9.05 -7.34 -9.10
CA ARG A 27 9.55 -7.07 -7.75
C ARG A 27 10.74 -7.96 -7.41
N ASP A 28 10.67 -9.23 -7.78
CA ASP A 28 11.76 -10.18 -7.52
C ASP A 28 13.03 -9.75 -8.27
N ILE A 29 12.91 -9.40 -9.56
CA ILE A 29 14.02 -8.88 -10.36
C ILE A 29 14.60 -7.60 -9.75
N LEU A 30 13.74 -6.65 -9.33
CA LEU A 30 14.20 -5.41 -8.70
C LEU A 30 14.91 -5.68 -7.37
N ASN A 31 14.38 -6.56 -6.53
CA ASN A 31 15.01 -6.92 -5.26
C ASN A 31 16.37 -7.58 -5.47
N SER A 32 16.49 -8.49 -6.44
CA SER A 32 17.78 -9.09 -6.80
C SER A 32 18.76 -8.03 -7.29
N PHE A 33 18.36 -7.17 -8.24
CA PHE A 33 19.22 -6.10 -8.73
C PHE A 33 19.70 -5.16 -7.61
N LEU A 34 18.81 -4.75 -6.72
CA LEU A 34 19.16 -3.87 -5.60
C LEU A 34 20.12 -4.56 -4.62
N SER A 35 19.91 -5.84 -4.33
CA SER A 35 20.77 -6.62 -3.43
C SER A 35 22.15 -6.84 -4.03
N ASP A 36 22.22 -7.22 -5.30
CA ASP A 36 23.47 -7.51 -6.02
C ASP A 36 24.35 -6.26 -6.14
N ASN A 37 23.75 -5.07 -6.23
CA ASN A 37 24.48 -3.80 -6.35
C ASN A 37 24.70 -3.09 -5.01
N PHE A 38 24.24 -3.64 -3.90
CA PHE A 38 24.29 -2.97 -2.59
C PHE A 38 25.74 -2.68 -2.15
N GLU A 39 26.67 -3.61 -2.40
CA GLU A 39 28.08 -3.44 -2.04
C GLU A 39 28.72 -2.26 -2.78
N ALA A 40 28.46 -2.13 -4.09
CA ALA A 40 28.91 -0.98 -4.88
C ALA A 40 28.33 0.36 -4.38
N VAL A 41 27.07 0.36 -3.93
CA VAL A 41 26.44 1.55 -3.33
C VAL A 41 27.09 1.89 -1.98
N ALA A 42 27.42 0.88 -1.17
CA ALA A 42 28.13 1.07 0.10
C ALA A 42 29.54 1.66 -0.12
N GLU A 43 30.28 1.18 -1.12
CA GLU A 43 31.57 1.77 -1.50
C GLU A 43 31.43 3.21 -1.97
N ALA A 44 30.44 3.49 -2.83
CA ALA A 44 30.13 4.84 -3.29
C ALA A 44 29.79 5.79 -2.14
N PHE A 45 29.15 5.29 -1.08
CA PHE A 45 28.87 6.09 0.12
C PHE A 45 30.17 6.58 0.79
N HIS A 46 31.22 5.77 0.81
CA HIS A 46 32.51 6.17 1.38
C HIS A 46 33.21 7.26 0.55
N SER A 47 33.00 7.29 -0.77
CA SER A 47 33.58 8.28 -1.68
C SER A 47 32.78 9.59 -1.80
N LEU A 48 31.60 9.69 -1.18
CA LEU A 48 30.81 10.91 -1.16
C LEU A 48 31.53 12.10 -0.49
N SER A 49 31.19 13.29 -0.95
CA SER A 49 31.56 14.55 -0.29
C SER A 49 31.05 14.57 1.16
N ALA A 50 31.70 15.33 2.05
CA ALA A 50 31.30 15.40 3.46
C ALA A 50 29.82 15.80 3.63
N ARG A 51 29.34 16.75 2.83
CA ARG A 51 27.95 17.22 2.85
C ARG A 51 26.98 16.12 2.41
N ASP A 52 27.28 15.46 1.29
CA ASP A 52 26.39 14.43 0.72
C ASP A 52 26.36 13.17 1.59
N LYS A 53 27.50 12.81 2.18
CA LYS A 53 27.61 11.70 3.14
C LYS A 53 26.73 11.93 4.36
N VAL A 54 26.76 13.13 4.95
CA VAL A 54 25.88 13.49 6.08
C VAL A 54 24.41 13.42 5.66
N LYS A 55 24.07 13.95 4.48
CA LYS A 55 22.70 13.90 3.96
C LYS A 55 22.22 12.45 3.78
N ALA A 56 22.98 11.62 3.06
CA ALA A 56 22.65 10.22 2.84
C ALA A 56 22.55 9.44 4.16
N TYR A 57 23.39 9.75 5.14
CA TYR A 57 23.30 9.17 6.48
C TYR A 57 21.98 9.53 7.19
N VAL A 58 21.55 10.80 7.14
CA VAL A 58 20.26 11.24 7.70
C VAL A 58 19.09 10.56 6.98
N ASP A 59 19.17 10.43 5.66
CA ASP A 59 18.16 9.73 4.86
C ASP A 59 18.08 8.24 5.21
N LEU A 60 19.18 7.59 5.61
CA LEU A 60 19.19 6.20 6.08
C LEU A 60 18.69 6.04 7.52
N LEU A 61 18.98 7.00 8.40
CA LEU A 61 18.55 6.97 9.80
C LEU A 61 17.04 6.81 9.98
N GLN A 62 16.25 7.30 9.01
CA GLN A 62 14.79 7.19 9.05
C GLN A 62 14.26 5.76 9.01
N TYR A 63 15.06 4.81 8.54
CA TYR A 63 14.70 3.41 8.47
C TYR A 63 15.21 2.61 9.67
N GLY A 64 16.19 3.13 10.41
CA GLY A 64 16.74 2.50 11.62
C GLY A 64 16.11 2.99 12.92
N LEU A 65 15.56 4.21 12.92
CA LEU A 65 14.93 4.82 14.08
C LEU A 65 13.43 5.05 13.82
N PRO A 66 12.56 4.84 14.82
CA PRO A 66 11.18 5.30 14.73
C PRO A 66 11.18 6.82 14.50
N LYS A 67 10.76 7.25 13.32
CA LYS A 67 10.39 8.66 13.14
C LYS A 67 9.11 8.91 13.90
N LEU A 68 9.02 10.06 14.56
CA LEU A 68 7.74 10.63 14.96
C LEU A 68 6.88 10.68 13.69
N GLN A 69 5.99 9.70 13.55
CA GLN A 69 4.97 9.76 12.52
C GLN A 69 4.15 10.99 12.87
N ALA A 70 3.97 11.89 11.90
CA ALA A 70 2.86 12.82 12.01
C ALA A 70 1.64 11.95 12.25
N GLU A 71 0.92 12.13 13.36
CA GLU A 71 -0.32 11.41 13.61
C GLU A 71 -1.19 11.61 12.38
N SER A 72 -1.26 10.61 11.50
CA SER A 72 -2.43 10.43 10.68
C SER A 72 -3.48 10.10 11.71
N SER A 73 -4.17 11.12 12.22
CA SER A 73 -5.29 10.95 13.13
C SER A 73 -6.36 10.22 12.33
N ASN A 74 -6.23 8.90 12.22
CA ASN A 74 -7.26 8.06 11.70
C ASN A 74 -8.22 7.95 12.87
N PRO A 75 -9.32 8.74 12.89
CA PRO A 75 -10.14 8.88 14.10
C PRO A 75 -10.81 7.57 14.49
N PHE A 76 -10.75 6.57 13.61
CA PHE A 76 -11.30 5.23 13.77
C PHE A 76 -10.32 4.22 14.40
N GLU A 77 -9.01 4.50 14.48
CA GLU A 77 -8.02 3.53 14.98
C GLU A 77 -8.13 3.25 16.48
N ASN A 78 -8.68 4.19 17.25
CA ASN A 78 -8.88 4.07 18.69
C ASN A 78 -10.35 3.80 19.06
N MET A 79 -11.21 3.50 18.08
CA MET A 79 -12.62 3.19 18.33
C MET A 79 -12.78 1.70 18.62
N THR A 80 -13.70 1.35 19.52
CA THR A 80 -14.09 -0.05 19.73
C THR A 80 -15.02 -0.51 18.60
N ASP A 81 -15.13 -1.83 18.43
CA ASP A 81 -16.04 -2.42 17.44
C ASP A 81 -17.48 -1.95 17.66
N GLU A 82 -17.91 -1.77 18.91
CA GLU A 82 -19.25 -1.25 19.23
C GLU A 82 -19.45 0.20 18.76
N GLN A 83 -18.42 1.04 18.88
CA GLN A 83 -18.45 2.43 18.42
C GLN A 83 -18.49 2.53 16.90
N LEU A 84 -17.76 1.64 16.21
CA LEU A 84 -17.79 1.55 14.75
C LEU A 84 -19.18 1.09 14.26
N ASP A 85 -19.77 0.10 14.92
CA ASP A 85 -21.12 -0.38 14.61
C ASP A 85 -22.17 0.72 14.80
N GLU A 86 -22.06 1.54 15.84
CA GLU A 86 -22.97 2.67 16.06
C GLU A 86 -22.90 3.68 14.90
N ILE A 87 -21.69 4.03 14.45
CA ILE A 87 -21.49 4.94 13.32
C ILE A 87 -22.09 4.35 12.03
N VAL A 88 -21.86 3.06 11.77
CA VAL A 88 -22.41 2.36 10.60
C VAL A 88 -23.94 2.36 10.62
N ASN A 89 -24.54 2.12 11.78
CA ASN A 89 -26.00 2.10 11.94
C ASN A 89 -26.61 3.49 11.74
N ARG A 90 -25.96 4.55 12.24
CA ARG A 90 -26.38 5.94 11.98
C ARG A 90 -26.30 6.30 10.49
N LEU A 91 -25.22 5.90 9.81
CA LEU A 91 -25.07 6.13 8.38
C LEU A 91 -26.15 5.42 7.56
N LYS A 92 -26.44 4.16 7.89
CA LYS A 92 -27.53 3.39 7.27
C LYS A 92 -28.90 4.02 7.51
N ALA A 93 -29.17 4.52 8.72
CA ALA A 93 -30.41 5.20 9.04
C ALA A 93 -30.58 6.54 8.30
N SER A 94 -29.47 7.24 8.02
CA SER A 94 -29.47 8.49 7.25
C SER A 94 -29.58 8.29 5.74
N TYR A 95 -29.43 7.06 5.24
CA TYR A 95 -29.53 6.75 3.82
C TYR A 95 -30.99 6.50 3.44
N GLU A 96 -31.69 7.53 2.96
CA GLU A 96 -32.97 7.33 2.28
C GLU A 96 -32.71 6.65 0.92
N PRO A 97 -33.29 5.47 0.64
CA PRO A 97 -33.23 4.91 -0.69
C PRO A 97 -34.03 5.85 -1.61
N LYS A 98 -33.36 6.45 -2.60
CA LYS A 98 -34.03 7.19 -3.66
C LYS A 98 -35.12 6.28 -4.23
N ARG A 99 -36.38 6.67 -4.06
CA ARG A 99 -37.50 6.03 -4.76
C ARG A 99 -37.30 6.33 -6.24
N GLU A 100 -37.01 5.30 -7.01
CA GLU A 100 -37.06 5.37 -8.46
C GLU A 100 -38.54 5.35 -8.86
N ASP A 101 -38.99 6.44 -9.50
CA ASP A 101 -40.25 6.51 -10.23
C ASP A 101 -40.10 5.83 -11.61
#